data_AF-A0A349AKU7-F1
#
_entry.id   AF-A0A349AKU7-F1
#
_cell.length_a   1.000
_cell.length_b   1.000
_cell.length_c   1.000
_cell.angle_alpha   90.00
_cell.angle_beta   90.00
_cell.angle_gamma   90.00
#
_symmetry.space_group_name_H-M   'P 1'
#
loop_
_entity.id
_entity.type
_entity.pdbx_description
1 polymer ?
#
loop_
_entity_poly.entity_id
_entity_poly.type
_entity_poly.pdbx_seq_one_letter_code
_entity_poly.pdbx_strand_id
1 'polypeptide(L)'
;MVKTYSGGMMRRLELAQSLINRPKILFLDEPSIGLDPNARNAMWEMVRKLRRELGSTIFLTTHDMVEADTLCDRIGIMDRGKLVVIGTPNDLKATVGGDVVTVSAKNASLSEVIEQLGYQTIGEPSNGTADLLVKNGEKAIPRIVEAFKGKGVELDSVFLKKPTLDDVFLKYTGSRIDDGAGWAQAKKTRMTYRRMAK
;
A
#
# COMPACT_ATOMS: atom_id res chain seq x y z
N MET A 1 35.28 -15.30 -13.11
CA MET A 1 34.21 -14.85 -14.02
C MET A 1 33.09 -14.04 -13.36
N VAL A 2 32.88 -14.08 -12.03
CA VAL A 2 31.77 -13.35 -11.36
C VAL A 2 32.12 -11.90 -10.95
N LYS A 3 33.41 -11.50 -11.00
CA LYS A 3 33.88 -10.17 -10.55
C LYS A 3 33.33 -8.97 -11.34
N THR A 4 32.78 -9.18 -12.53
CA THR A 4 32.24 -8.12 -13.40
C THR A 4 30.71 -8.02 -13.37
N TYR A 5 30.04 -8.81 -12.51
CA TYR A 5 28.58 -8.84 -12.46
C TYR A 5 28.07 -7.67 -11.63
N SER A 6 27.03 -6.99 -12.12
CA SER A 6 26.28 -6.03 -11.29
C SER A 6 25.56 -6.78 -10.16
N GLY A 7 25.17 -6.09 -9.08
CA GLY A 7 24.43 -6.69 -7.98
C GLY A 7 23.18 -7.46 -8.44
N GLY A 8 22.43 -6.90 -9.41
CA GLY A 8 21.29 -7.57 -10.01
C GLY A 8 21.65 -8.82 -10.82
N MET A 9 22.81 -8.86 -11.50
CA MET A 9 23.28 -10.07 -12.18
C MET A 9 23.69 -11.16 -11.20
N MET A 10 24.36 -10.78 -10.10
CA MET A 10 24.74 -11.71 -9.04
C MET A 10 23.50 -12.31 -8.38
N ARG A 11 22.49 -11.49 -8.06
CA ARG A 11 21.23 -11.94 -7.46
C ARG A 11 20.45 -12.91 -8.36
N ARG A 12 20.42 -12.66 -9.68
CA ARG A 12 19.82 -13.60 -10.65
C ARG A 12 20.57 -14.93 -10.70
N LEU A 13 21.90 -14.90 -10.59
CA LEU A 13 22.71 -16.13 -10.56
C LEU A 13 22.45 -16.93 -9.27
N GLU A 14 22.38 -16.27 -8.11
CA GLU A 14 22.04 -16.91 -6.83
C GLU A 14 20.67 -17.59 -6.89
N LEU A 15 19.67 -16.87 -7.43
CA LEU A 15 18.34 -17.44 -7.66
C LEU A 15 18.41 -18.66 -8.60
N ALA A 16 19.09 -18.54 -9.75
CA ALA A 16 19.27 -19.66 -10.68
C ALA A 16 19.94 -20.88 -10.02
N GLN A 17 20.96 -20.66 -9.18
CA GLN A 17 21.64 -21.73 -8.44
C GLN A 17 20.72 -22.43 -7.45
N SER A 18 19.89 -21.67 -6.72
CA SER A 18 18.92 -22.23 -5.74
C SER A 18 17.89 -23.17 -6.38
N LEU A 19 17.71 -23.08 -7.71
CA LEU A 19 16.68 -23.79 -8.46
C LEU A 19 17.20 -25.06 -9.15
N ILE A 20 18.52 -25.28 -9.20
CA ILE A 20 19.11 -26.46 -9.86
C ILE A 20 18.48 -27.75 -9.35
N ASN A 21 18.19 -27.81 -8.05
CA ASN A 21 17.62 -28.98 -7.39
C ASN A 21 16.08 -29.02 -7.38
N ARG A 22 15.41 -28.09 -8.08
CA ARG A 22 13.93 -27.95 -8.11
C ARG A 22 13.29 -28.12 -6.73
N PRO A 23 13.63 -27.26 -5.76
CA PRO A 23 13.18 -27.45 -4.39
C PRO A 23 11.66 -27.33 -4.28
N LYS A 24 11.05 -28.14 -3.41
CA LYS A 24 9.62 -28.02 -3.09
C LYS A 24 9.31 -26.69 -2.37
N ILE A 25 10.27 -26.20 -1.58
CA ILE A 25 10.18 -24.93 -0.84
C ILE A 25 11.45 -24.12 -1.11
N LEU A 26 11.30 -22.88 -1.55
CA LEU A 26 12.37 -21.93 -1.77
C LEU A 26 12.30 -20.80 -0.74
N PHE A 27 13.39 -20.54 -0.03
CA PHE A 27 13.52 -19.43 0.91
C PHE A 27 14.28 -18.28 0.26
N LEU A 28 13.70 -17.09 0.29
CA LEU A 28 14.26 -15.87 -0.26
C LEU A 28 14.34 -14.80 0.82
N ASP A 29 15.55 -14.47 1.26
CA ASP A 29 15.75 -13.42 2.24
C ASP A 29 16.05 -12.09 1.56
N GLU A 30 15.12 -11.14 1.64
CA GLU A 30 15.22 -9.79 1.06
C GLU A 30 15.65 -9.83 -0.42
N PRO A 31 14.87 -10.48 -1.32
CA PRO A 31 15.33 -10.83 -2.65
C PRO A 31 15.58 -9.62 -3.57
N SER A 32 14.90 -8.49 -3.33
CA SER A 32 15.04 -7.27 -4.13
C SER A 32 15.81 -6.13 -3.46
N ILE A 33 16.36 -6.35 -2.25
CA ILE A 33 17.08 -5.30 -1.53
C ILE A 33 18.29 -4.79 -2.35
N GLY A 34 18.46 -3.48 -2.38
CA GLY A 34 19.55 -2.83 -3.11
C GLY A 34 19.44 -2.90 -4.64
N LEU A 35 18.34 -3.43 -5.19
CA LEU A 35 18.06 -3.40 -6.63
C LEU A 35 17.37 -2.09 -7.02
N ASP A 36 17.79 -1.54 -8.16
CA ASP A 36 17.08 -0.46 -8.83
C ASP A 36 15.67 -0.91 -9.29
N PRO A 37 14.76 0.01 -9.64
CA PRO A 37 13.38 -0.33 -10.00
C PRO A 37 13.25 -1.37 -11.14
N ASN A 38 14.12 -1.31 -12.15
CA ASN A 38 14.06 -2.23 -13.28
C ASN A 38 14.54 -3.62 -12.88
N ALA A 39 15.65 -3.69 -12.14
CA ALA A 39 16.18 -4.96 -11.63
C ALA A 39 15.23 -5.62 -10.61
N ARG A 40 14.55 -4.84 -9.77
CA ARG A 40 13.49 -5.31 -8.86
C ARG A 40 12.33 -5.95 -9.61
N ASN A 41 11.79 -5.26 -10.61
CA ASN A 41 10.68 -5.79 -11.43
C ASN A 41 11.09 -7.08 -12.15
N ALA A 42 12.31 -7.15 -12.68
CA ALA A 42 12.82 -8.36 -13.29
C ALA A 42 12.95 -9.53 -12.29
N MET A 43 13.35 -9.25 -11.05
CA MET A 43 13.39 -10.24 -9.97
C MET A 43 11.97 -10.73 -9.63
N TRP A 44 10.99 -9.82 -9.49
CA TRP A 44 9.59 -10.16 -9.23
C TRP A 44 8.99 -11.06 -10.30
N GLU A 45 9.22 -10.74 -11.58
CA GLU A 45 8.78 -11.58 -12.70
C GLU A 45 9.45 -12.96 -12.68
N MET A 46 10.74 -13.03 -12.31
CA MET A 46 11.42 -14.30 -12.13
C MET A 46 10.75 -15.12 -11.02
N VAL A 47 10.51 -14.56 -9.83
CA VAL A 47 9.83 -15.25 -8.72
C VAL A 47 8.45 -15.78 -9.14
N ARG A 48 7.65 -14.96 -9.84
CA ARG A 48 6.34 -15.38 -10.38
C ARG A 48 6.45 -16.52 -11.38
N LYS A 49 7.42 -16.43 -12.30
CA LYS A 49 7.67 -17.48 -13.29
C LYS A 49 8.05 -18.80 -12.60
N LEU A 50 8.93 -18.74 -11.60
CA LEU A 50 9.37 -19.92 -10.85
C LEU A 50 8.23 -20.61 -10.13
N ARG A 51 7.37 -19.84 -9.44
CA ARG A 51 6.17 -20.38 -8.80
C ARG A 51 5.27 -21.10 -9.81
N ARG A 52 5.05 -20.50 -10.99
CA ARG A 52 4.19 -21.06 -12.04
C ARG A 52 4.77 -22.31 -12.70
N GLU A 53 6.06 -22.32 -13.00
CA GLU A 53 6.70 -23.39 -13.79
C GLU A 53 7.12 -24.59 -12.94
N LEU A 54 7.60 -24.36 -11.71
CA LEU A 54 8.14 -25.42 -10.86
C LEU A 54 7.12 -25.90 -9.81
N GLY A 55 6.04 -25.14 -9.58
CA GLY A 55 5.07 -25.44 -8.51
C GLY A 55 5.65 -25.33 -7.10
N SER A 56 6.84 -24.72 -6.96
CA SER A 56 7.51 -24.53 -5.68
C SER A 56 6.73 -23.56 -4.78
N THR A 57 6.68 -23.87 -3.49
CA THR A 57 6.24 -22.90 -2.48
C THR A 57 7.40 -21.94 -2.22
N ILE A 58 7.13 -20.64 -2.21
CA ILE A 58 8.14 -19.62 -1.96
C ILE A 58 7.84 -18.95 -0.62
N PHE A 59 8.82 -18.97 0.28
CA PHE A 59 8.81 -18.22 1.52
C PHE A 59 9.77 -17.05 1.37
N LEU A 60 9.27 -15.82 1.48
CA LEU A 60 10.11 -14.64 1.36
C LEU A 60 9.98 -13.74 2.60
N THR A 61 11.09 -13.13 2.98
CA THR A 61 11.16 -12.03 3.95
C THR A 61 11.45 -10.75 3.20
N THR A 62 10.73 -9.69 3.57
CA THR A 62 10.89 -8.37 2.96
C THR A 62 10.40 -7.29 3.93
N HIS A 63 11.07 -6.15 3.92
CA HIS A 63 10.59 -4.91 4.53
C HIS A 63 9.85 -4.01 3.52
N ASP A 64 9.85 -4.36 2.23
CA ASP A 64 9.11 -3.64 1.18
C ASP A 64 7.66 -4.14 1.12
N MET A 65 6.75 -3.29 1.61
CA MET A 65 5.32 -3.60 1.62
C MET A 65 4.74 -3.78 0.20
N VAL A 66 5.30 -3.12 -0.81
CA VAL A 66 4.87 -3.28 -2.21
C VAL A 66 5.31 -4.64 -2.73
N GLU A 67 6.52 -5.10 -2.40
CA GLU A 67 6.99 -6.44 -2.75
C GLU A 67 6.07 -7.52 -2.16
N ALA A 68 5.77 -7.39 -0.87
CA ALA A 68 4.89 -8.33 -0.17
C ALA A 68 3.50 -8.37 -0.83
N ASP A 69 2.89 -7.22 -1.08
CA ASP A 69 1.57 -7.11 -1.73
C ASP A 69 1.56 -7.69 -3.15
N THR A 70 2.68 -7.56 -3.86
CA THR A 70 2.79 -7.90 -5.28
C THR A 70 3.08 -9.38 -5.53
N LEU A 71 3.79 -10.04 -4.60
CA LEU A 71 4.28 -11.42 -4.76
C LEU A 71 3.57 -12.45 -3.88
N CYS A 72 3.05 -12.06 -2.72
CA CYS A 72 2.61 -13.01 -1.70
C CYS A 72 1.10 -13.28 -1.76
N ASP A 73 0.71 -14.55 -1.68
CA ASP A 73 -0.71 -14.91 -1.48
C ASP A 73 -1.15 -14.70 -0.02
N ARG A 74 -0.21 -14.83 0.91
CA ARG A 74 -0.39 -14.65 2.35
C ARG A 74 0.81 -13.90 2.91
N ILE A 75 0.54 -12.97 3.80
CA ILE A 75 1.54 -12.11 4.42
C ILE A 75 1.41 -12.25 5.93
N GLY A 76 2.54 -12.48 6.59
CA GLY A 76 2.67 -12.41 8.03
C GLY A 76 3.46 -11.15 8.40
N ILE A 77 2.91 -10.32 9.29
CA ILE A 77 3.65 -9.18 9.84
C ILE A 77 4.30 -9.63 11.13
N MET A 78 5.62 -9.42 11.22
CA MET A 78 6.39 -9.68 12.42
C MET A 78 6.73 -8.37 13.14
N ASP A 79 6.59 -8.36 14.45
CA ASP A 79 7.08 -7.29 15.34
C ASP A 79 7.70 -7.89 16.59
N ARG A 80 8.88 -7.41 16.99
CA ARG A 80 9.65 -7.89 18.17
C ARG A 80 9.76 -9.42 18.26
N GLY A 81 10.03 -10.06 17.12
CA GLY A 81 10.18 -11.52 17.03
C GLY A 81 8.87 -12.31 17.15
N LYS A 82 7.71 -11.65 17.09
CA LYS A 82 6.39 -12.30 17.15
C LYS A 82 5.60 -12.02 15.88
N LEU A 83 4.89 -13.03 15.40
CA LEU A 83 3.91 -12.88 14.33
C LEU A 83 2.67 -12.19 14.90
N VAL A 84 2.45 -10.92 14.54
CA VAL A 84 1.35 -10.11 15.09
C VAL A 84 0.06 -10.27 14.31
N VAL A 85 0.15 -10.50 12.99
CA VAL A 85 -1.01 -10.78 12.15
C VAL A 85 -0.59 -11.59 10.93
N ILE A 86 -1.49 -12.42 10.41
CA ILE A 86 -1.32 -13.16 9.16
C ILE A 86 -2.64 -13.20 8.38
N GLY A 87 -2.57 -13.04 7.07
CA GLY A 87 -3.77 -13.06 6.21
C GLY A 87 -3.41 -12.90 4.75
N THR A 88 -4.43 -12.85 3.87
CA THR A 88 -4.21 -12.40 2.50
C THR A 88 -3.97 -10.88 2.49
N PRO A 89 -3.30 -10.32 1.47
CA PRO A 89 -3.09 -8.87 1.40
C PRO A 89 -4.40 -8.08 1.49
N ASN A 90 -5.47 -8.58 0.85
CA ASN A 90 -6.79 -7.94 0.87
C ASN A 90 -7.43 -7.99 2.26
N ASP A 91 -7.40 -9.14 2.93
CA ASP A 91 -7.96 -9.29 4.28
C ASP A 91 -7.23 -8.37 5.26
N LEU A 92 -5.91 -8.30 5.16
CA LEU A 92 -5.07 -7.43 5.99
C LEU A 92 -5.44 -5.96 5.79
N LYS A 93 -5.49 -5.48 4.53
CA LYS A 93 -5.88 -4.10 4.19
C LYS A 93 -7.29 -3.76 4.67
N ALA A 94 -8.23 -4.70 4.59
CA ALA A 94 -9.59 -4.52 5.08
C ALA A 94 -9.67 -4.26 6.60
N THR A 95 -8.65 -4.65 7.37
CA THR A 95 -8.64 -4.41 8.82
C THR A 95 -8.43 -2.93 9.20
N VAL A 96 -7.88 -2.09 8.32
CA VAL A 96 -7.42 -0.72 8.69
C VAL A 96 -8.55 0.28 8.93
N GLY A 97 -9.74 0.06 8.33
CA GLY A 97 -10.89 0.93 8.60
C GLY A 97 -11.71 1.37 7.39
N GLY A 98 -11.46 0.82 6.20
CA GLY A 98 -12.18 1.18 4.96
C GLY A 98 -11.39 2.12 4.05
N ASP A 99 -11.99 2.45 2.91
CA ASP A 99 -11.42 3.36 1.93
C ASP A 99 -11.64 4.82 2.32
N VAL A 100 -10.77 5.70 1.84
CA VAL A 100 -10.93 7.16 1.99
C VAL A 100 -11.27 7.75 0.63
N VAL A 101 -12.41 8.45 0.56
CA VAL A 101 -12.80 9.24 -0.61
C VAL A 101 -12.61 10.71 -0.29
N THR A 102 -11.65 11.34 -0.96
CA THR A 102 -11.43 12.78 -0.88
C THR A 102 -12.24 13.48 -1.96
N VAL A 103 -13.06 14.45 -1.58
CA VAL A 103 -13.81 15.30 -2.51
C VAL A 103 -13.36 16.74 -2.40
N SER A 104 -13.33 17.45 -3.52
CA SER A 104 -13.03 18.88 -3.55
C SER A 104 -14.05 19.65 -4.39
N ALA A 105 -14.48 20.81 -3.90
CA ALA A 105 -15.36 21.74 -4.61
C ALA A 105 -15.01 23.20 -4.26
N LYS A 106 -15.05 24.08 -5.27
CA LYS A 106 -14.93 25.53 -5.08
C LYS A 106 -16.19 26.15 -4.48
N ASN A 107 -15.98 27.07 -3.53
CA ASN A 107 -17.00 27.99 -3.02
C ASN A 107 -18.30 27.34 -2.53
N ALA A 108 -18.25 26.09 -2.06
CA ALA A 108 -19.40 25.38 -1.53
C ALA A 108 -19.14 24.90 -0.11
N SER A 109 -20.16 25.02 0.74
CA SER A 109 -20.16 24.36 2.05
C SER A 109 -20.38 22.87 1.84
N LEU A 110 -19.33 22.06 2.05
CA LEU A 110 -19.41 20.61 1.89
C LEU A 110 -20.13 19.92 3.06
N SER A 111 -20.18 20.57 4.23
CA SER A 111 -20.64 19.96 5.47
C SER A 111 -22.08 19.44 5.38
N GLU A 112 -23.00 20.22 4.81
CA GLU A 112 -24.40 19.84 4.69
C GLU A 112 -24.60 18.59 3.83
N VAL A 113 -23.87 18.48 2.72
CA VAL A 113 -23.97 17.32 1.80
C VAL A 113 -23.40 16.07 2.47
N ILE A 114 -22.30 16.23 3.22
CA ILE A 114 -21.61 15.13 3.89
C ILE A 114 -22.44 14.59 5.06
N GLU A 115 -23.05 15.47 5.86
CA GLU A 115 -23.95 15.08 6.95
C GLU A 115 -25.13 14.24 6.43
N GLN A 116 -25.71 14.61 5.29
CA GLN A 116 -26.78 13.85 4.65
C GLN A 116 -26.34 12.46 4.16
N LEU A 117 -25.09 12.33 3.71
CA LEU A 117 -24.53 11.05 3.26
C LEU A 117 -24.26 10.07 4.40
N GLY A 118 -24.16 10.57 5.64
CA GLY A 118 -23.93 9.74 6.84
C GLY A 118 -22.55 9.08 6.88
N TYR A 119 -21.59 9.57 6.09
CA TYR A 119 -20.21 9.09 6.13
C TYR A 119 -19.42 9.79 7.24
N GLN A 120 -18.50 9.06 7.86
CA GLN A 120 -17.59 9.64 8.85
C GLN A 120 -16.54 10.49 8.14
N THR A 121 -16.35 11.73 8.59
CA THR A 121 -15.27 12.60 8.11
C THR A 121 -13.96 12.32 8.83
N ILE A 122 -12.86 12.35 8.08
CA ILE A 122 -11.52 12.27 8.65
C ILE A 122 -11.00 13.70 8.84
N GLY A 123 -11.15 14.21 10.07
CA GLY A 123 -10.84 15.61 10.38
C GLY A 123 -11.93 16.57 9.93
N GLU A 124 -11.63 17.87 10.00
CA GLU A 124 -12.56 18.92 9.62
C GLU A 124 -12.42 19.27 8.13
N PRO A 125 -13.54 19.34 7.38
CA PRO A 125 -13.53 19.88 6.02
C PRO A 125 -12.87 21.26 5.99
N SER A 126 -11.92 21.47 5.10
CA SER A 126 -11.21 22.75 4.99
C SER A 126 -10.87 23.08 3.54
N ASN A 127 -10.89 24.36 3.20
CA ASN A 127 -10.61 24.86 1.84
C ASN A 127 -11.41 24.14 0.73
N GLY A 128 -12.69 23.85 0.98
CA GLY A 128 -13.53 23.15 0.01
C GLY A 128 -13.06 21.71 -0.28
N THR A 129 -12.36 21.07 0.66
CA THR A 129 -11.97 19.66 0.57
C THR A 129 -12.45 18.89 1.79
N ALA A 130 -12.90 17.65 1.58
CA ALA A 130 -13.31 16.75 2.66
C ALA A 130 -12.88 15.31 2.39
N ASP A 131 -12.42 14.63 3.45
CA ASP A 131 -12.05 13.22 3.44
C ASP A 131 -13.16 12.39 4.09
N LEU A 132 -13.74 11.45 3.33
CA LEU A 132 -14.84 10.60 3.76
C LEU A 132 -14.34 9.18 3.95
N LEU A 133 -14.49 8.64 5.16
CA LEU A 133 -14.23 7.24 5.45
C LEU A 133 -15.44 6.41 5.02
N VAL A 134 -15.21 5.47 4.10
CA VAL A 134 -16.26 4.65 3.50
C VAL A 134 -15.84 3.18 3.49
N LYS A 135 -16.80 2.25 3.65
CA LYS A 135 -16.47 0.82 3.62
C LYS A 135 -16.03 0.32 2.23
N ASN A 136 -16.55 0.92 1.17
CA ASN A 136 -16.25 0.58 -0.21
C ASN A 136 -16.31 1.84 -1.07
N GLY A 137 -15.16 2.38 -1.42
CA GLY A 137 -15.04 3.64 -2.15
C GLY A 137 -15.60 3.58 -3.55
N GLU A 138 -15.43 2.46 -4.25
CA GLU A 138 -15.94 2.28 -5.62
C GLU A 138 -17.47 2.37 -5.69
N LYS A 139 -18.17 1.82 -4.68
CA LYS A 139 -19.63 1.94 -4.56
C LYS A 139 -20.07 3.28 -3.97
N ALA A 140 -19.23 3.91 -3.15
CA ALA A 140 -19.55 5.19 -2.52
C ALA A 140 -19.42 6.37 -3.49
N ILE A 141 -18.44 6.35 -4.39
CA ILE A 141 -18.16 7.47 -5.32
C ILE A 141 -19.40 7.90 -6.11
N PRO A 142 -20.14 7.00 -6.81
CA PRO A 142 -21.32 7.43 -7.55
C PRO A 142 -22.36 8.12 -6.67
N ARG A 143 -22.61 7.60 -5.47
CA ARG A 143 -23.56 8.17 -4.49
C ARG A 143 -23.11 9.54 -4.00
N ILE A 144 -21.82 9.70 -3.75
CA ILE A 144 -21.22 10.97 -3.34
C ILE A 144 -21.43 12.00 -4.46
N VAL A 145 -21.03 11.68 -5.68
CA VAL A 145 -21.16 12.58 -6.84
C VAL A 145 -22.63 12.99 -7.07
N GLU A 146 -23.56 12.05 -7.00
CA GLU A 146 -25.01 12.33 -7.13
C GLU A 146 -25.52 13.27 -6.03
N ALA A 147 -25.12 13.07 -4.78
CA ALA A 147 -25.54 13.92 -3.66
C ALA A 147 -25.04 15.36 -3.80
N PHE A 148 -23.78 15.55 -4.22
CA PHE A 148 -23.24 16.88 -4.48
C PHE A 148 -23.96 17.57 -5.65
N LYS A 149 -24.20 16.84 -6.75
CA LYS A 149 -24.94 17.37 -7.91
C LYS A 149 -26.37 17.75 -7.57
N GLY A 150 -27.07 16.95 -6.75
CA GLY A 150 -28.44 17.23 -6.30
C GLY A 150 -28.59 18.51 -5.48
N LYS A 151 -27.48 19.01 -4.91
CA LYS A 151 -27.41 20.26 -4.15
C LYS A 151 -26.86 21.44 -4.97
N GLY A 152 -26.64 21.24 -6.27
CA GLY A 152 -26.05 22.26 -7.14
C GLY A 152 -24.57 22.54 -6.84
N VAL A 153 -23.88 21.64 -6.12
CA VAL A 153 -22.45 21.74 -5.85
C VAL A 153 -21.70 20.94 -6.91
N GLU A 154 -20.87 21.62 -7.68
CA GLU A 154 -20.00 20.99 -8.68
C GLU A 154 -18.68 20.58 -8.03
N LEU A 155 -18.35 19.30 -8.07
CA LEU A 155 -17.08 18.77 -7.57
C LEU A 155 -15.98 19.03 -8.60
N ASP A 156 -14.87 19.64 -8.18
CA ASP A 156 -13.65 19.79 -8.98
C ASP A 156 -12.90 18.45 -9.13
N SER A 157 -12.86 17.65 -8.05
CA SER A 157 -12.18 16.35 -8.06
C SER A 157 -12.71 15.39 -7.01
N VAL A 158 -12.56 14.10 -7.32
CA VAL A 158 -12.84 12.98 -6.42
C VAL A 158 -11.65 12.02 -6.48
N PHE A 159 -11.05 11.71 -5.33
CA PHE A 159 -9.91 10.82 -5.23
C PHE A 159 -10.20 9.66 -4.28
N LEU A 160 -9.91 8.44 -4.71
CA LEU A 160 -10.04 7.23 -3.90
C LEU A 160 -8.67 6.78 -3.41
N LYS A 161 -8.49 6.74 -2.10
CA LYS A 161 -7.36 6.10 -1.46
C LYS A 161 -7.81 4.83 -0.73
N LYS A 162 -7.33 3.68 -1.21
CA LYS A 162 -7.48 2.40 -0.52
C LYS A 162 -6.39 2.23 0.54
N PRO A 163 -6.63 1.48 1.63
CA PRO A 163 -5.59 1.14 2.60
C PRO A 163 -4.45 0.37 1.94
N THR A 164 -3.21 0.62 2.39
CA THR A 164 -2.02 -0.13 1.97
C THR A 164 -1.53 -1.06 3.08
N LEU A 165 -0.60 -1.95 2.76
CA LEU A 165 0.05 -2.78 3.78
C LEU A 165 0.90 -1.97 4.76
N ASP A 166 1.39 -0.78 4.39
CA ASP A 166 2.02 0.14 5.34
C ASP A 166 1.03 0.58 6.43
N ASP A 167 -0.22 0.86 6.06
CA ASP A 167 -1.25 1.22 7.03
C ASP A 167 -1.57 0.03 7.96
N VAL A 168 -1.57 -1.20 7.43
CA VAL A 168 -1.72 -2.44 8.22
C VAL A 168 -0.54 -2.57 9.19
N PHE A 169 0.68 -2.44 8.69
CA PHE A 169 1.89 -2.53 9.51
C PHE A 169 1.82 -1.54 10.67
N LEU A 170 1.54 -0.27 10.39
CA LEU A 170 1.41 0.78 11.41
C LEU A 170 0.33 0.48 12.46
N LYS A 171 -0.81 -0.08 12.03
CA LYS A 171 -1.90 -0.48 12.93
C LYS A 171 -1.44 -1.54 13.93
N TYR A 172 -0.68 -2.54 13.49
CA TYR A 172 -0.30 -3.69 14.31
C TYR A 172 1.01 -3.50 15.08
N THR A 173 1.95 -2.66 14.59
CA THR A 173 3.26 -2.47 15.23
C THR A 173 3.34 -1.21 16.10
N GLY A 174 2.35 -0.31 16.01
CA GLY A 174 2.27 0.85 16.89
C GLY A 174 3.44 1.81 16.72
N SER A 175 3.46 2.56 15.60
CA SER A 175 4.24 3.79 15.37
C SER A 175 5.64 3.85 16.02
N ARG A 176 6.56 2.95 15.65
CA ARG A 176 8.00 3.25 15.68
C ARG A 176 8.63 2.77 14.38
N ILE A 177 8.85 3.70 13.46
CA ILE A 177 9.76 3.54 12.34
C ILE A 177 11.09 4.10 12.83
N ASP A 178 11.86 3.28 13.54
CA ASP A 178 13.31 3.46 13.59
C ASP A 178 13.84 2.75 12.34
N ASP A 179 14.71 3.45 11.62
CA ASP A 179 15.24 3.18 10.28
C ASP A 179 14.46 3.86 9.14
N GLY A 180 14.84 5.11 8.86
CA GLY A 180 14.62 5.75 7.56
C GLY A 180 13.30 6.47 7.37
N ALA A 181 13.06 7.53 8.15
CA ALA A 181 12.24 8.68 7.75
C ALA A 181 10.76 8.42 7.36
N GLY A 182 10.02 7.61 8.13
CA GLY A 182 8.60 7.37 7.84
C GLY A 182 7.61 8.26 8.59
N TRP A 183 7.79 8.50 9.90
CA TRP A 183 6.67 9.00 10.72
C TRP A 183 6.65 10.51 10.96
N ALA A 184 7.81 11.14 11.21
CA ALA A 184 7.90 12.60 11.21
C ALA A 184 7.59 13.18 9.82
N GLN A 185 7.82 12.41 8.77
CA GLN A 185 7.58 12.77 7.38
C GLN A 185 6.17 12.39 6.91
N ALA A 186 5.53 11.30 7.34
CA ALA A 186 4.12 11.03 6.99
C ALA A 186 3.14 11.96 7.73
N LYS A 187 3.45 12.31 9.00
CA LYS A 187 2.68 13.30 9.77
C LYS A 187 2.96 14.73 9.29
N LYS A 188 4.20 15.05 8.87
CA LYS A 188 4.51 16.30 8.15
C LYS A 188 3.91 16.31 6.75
N THR A 189 3.99 15.30 5.91
CA THR A 189 3.40 15.28 4.55
C THR A 189 1.88 15.48 4.62
N ARG A 190 1.19 14.94 5.63
CA ARG A 190 -0.22 15.28 5.96
C ARG A 190 -0.44 16.74 6.40
N MET A 191 0.58 17.42 6.92
CA MET A 191 0.57 18.85 7.33
C MET A 191 1.34 19.81 6.39
N THR A 192 2.15 19.34 5.44
CA THR A 192 3.06 20.13 4.59
C THR A 192 2.44 20.35 3.22
N TYR A 193 1.63 19.40 2.72
CA TYR A 193 0.68 19.70 1.64
C TYR A 193 -0.29 20.84 2.02
N ARG A 194 -0.57 21.00 3.32
CA ARG A 194 -1.33 22.12 3.91
C ARG A 194 -0.65 23.51 3.83
N ARG A 195 0.62 23.60 3.42
CA ARG A 195 1.35 24.89 3.31
C ARG A 195 1.86 25.23 1.92
N MET A 196 1.98 24.25 1.02
CA MET A 196 2.50 24.47 -0.35
C MET A 196 1.39 24.73 -1.38
N ALA A 197 0.13 24.49 -1.06
CA ALA A 197 -1.03 24.88 -1.88
C ALA A 197 -1.56 26.28 -1.49
N LYS A 198 -0.65 27.23 -1.32
CA LYS A 198 -0.97 28.66 -1.19
C LYS A 198 -1.07 29.29 -2.57
#